data_AF-A0A6L8E2G6-F1
#
_entry.id   AF-A0A6L8E2G6-F1
#
_cell.length_a   1.000
_cell.length_b   1.000
_cell.length_c   1.000
_cell.angle_alpha   90.00
_cell.angle_beta   90.00
_cell.angle_gamma   90.00
#
_symmetry.space_group_name_H-M   'P 1'
#
loop_
_entity.id
_entity.type
_entity.pdbx_description
1 polymer ?
#
loop_
_entity_poly.entity_id
_entity_poly.type
_entity_poly.pdbx_seq_one_letter_code
_entity_poly.pdbx_strand_id
1 'polypeptide(L)' 'WYRRAAEQHHPRAQSYLGVMLKNGLGVPQNDREAVKWFRRARGA' A
#
# COMPACT_ATOMS: atom_id res chain seq x y z
N TRP A 1 10.62 -3.61 0.00
CA TRP A 1 10.91 -2.44 0.86
C TRP A 1 9.65 -1.75 1.38
N TYR A 2 8.73 -1.29 0.52
CA TYR A 2 7.51 -0.59 0.98
C TYR A 2 6.58 -1.38 1.91
N ARG A 3 6.48 -2.71 1.75
CA ARG A 3 5.67 -3.56 2.66
C ARG A 3 6.10 -3.44 4.12
N ARG A 4 7.42 -3.44 4.37
CA ARG A 4 8.00 -3.33 5.72
C ARG A 4 7.79 -1.93 6.34
N ALA A 5 7.72 -0.89 5.52
CA ALA A 5 7.40 0.47 5.97
C ALA A 5 5.88 0.66 6.19
N ALA A 6 5.06 0.05 5.34
CA ALA A 6 3.61 0.04 5.47
C ALA A 6 3.15 -0.77 6.72
N GLU A 7 3.90 -1.80 7.09
CA GLU A 7 3.72 -2.57 8.33
C GLU A 7 4.13 -1.80 9.59
N GLN A 8 5.00 -0.80 9.48
CA GLN A 8 5.35 0.12 10.59
C GLN A 8 4.30 1.24 10.79
N HIS A 9 3.05 1.02 10.37
CA HIS A 9 1.94 1.97 10.50
C HIS A 9 2.17 3.35 9.87
N HIS A 10 3.11 3.48 8.93
CA HIS A 10 3.38 4.78 8.33
C HIS A 10 2.35 5.08 7.22
N PRO A 11 1.43 6.07 7.38
CA PRO A 11 0.29 6.24 6.47
C PRO A 11 0.73 6.57 5.03
N ARG A 12 1.86 7.29 4.90
CA ARG A 12 2.49 7.58 3.60
C ARG A 12 2.96 6.30 2.90
N ALA A 13 3.60 5.39 3.63
CA ALA A 13 4.08 4.12 3.05
C ALA A 13 2.92 3.21 2.66
N GLN A 14 1.85 3.17 3.46
CA GLN A 14 0.64 2.40 3.16
C GLN A 14 -0.07 2.93 1.89
N SER A 15 -0.19 4.26 1.75
CA SER A 15 -0.75 4.88 0.56
C SER A 15 0.10 4.62 -0.69
N TYR A 16 1.43 4.74 -0.56
CA TYR A 16 2.35 4.51 -1.66
C TYR A 16 2.34 3.05 -2.12
N LEU A 17 2.28 2.10 -1.19
CA LEU A 17 2.16 0.67 -1.49
C LEU A 17 0.81 0.37 -2.18
N GLY A 18 -0.28 1.01 -1.76
CA GLY A 18 -1.57 0.94 -2.44
C GLY A 18 -1.50 1.42 -3.90
N VAL A 19 -0.82 2.54 -4.15
CA VAL A 19 -0.62 3.06 -5.52
C VAL A 19 0.25 2.12 -6.36
N MET A 20 1.32 1.58 -5.80
CA MET A 20 2.18 0.64 -6.53
C MET A 20 1.44 -0.66 -6.87
N LEU A 21 0.64 -1.19 -5.95
CA LEU A 21 -0.20 -2.37 -6.20
C LEU A 21 -1.29 -2.09 -7.23
N LYS A 22 -1.86 -0.89 -7.26
CA LYS A 22 -2.81 -0.49 -8.31
C LYS A 22 -2.16 -0.38 -9.69
N ASN A 23 -0.94 0.16 -9.75
CA ASN A 23 -0.29 0.50 -11.03
C ASN A 23 0.72 -0.55 -11.50
N GLY A 24 0.95 -1.63 -10.73
CA GLY A 24 1.95 -2.65 -11.07
C GLY A 24 3.41 -2.16 -10.99
N LEU A 25 3.69 -1.12 -10.20
CA LEU A 25 5.02 -0.47 -10.15
C LEU A 25 5.95 -1.24 -9.21
N GLY A 26 6.76 -2.13 -9.78
CA GLY A 26 7.73 -2.94 -9.03
C GLY A 26 7.11 -4.03 -8.16
N VAL A 27 5.79 -4.19 -8.23
CA VAL A 27 5.01 -5.29 -7.64
C VAL A 27 3.92 -5.70 -8.63
N PRO A 28 3.46 -6.95 -8.64
CA PRO A 28 2.32 -7.36 -9.45
C PRO A 28 1.09 -6.50 -9.15
N GLN A 29 0.36 -6.12 -10.20
CA GLN A 29 -0.88 -5.37 -10.02
C GLN A 29 -1.88 -6.20 -9.22
N ASN A 30 -2.41 -5.61 -8.15
CA ASN A 30 -3.41 -6.22 -7.30
C ASN A 30 -4.31 -5.15 -6.66
N ASP A 31 -5.39 -4.81 -7.36
CA ASP A 31 -6.34 -3.80 -6.93
C ASP A 31 -7.04 -4.16 -5.61
N ARG A 32 -7.28 -5.45 -5.35
CA ARG A 32 -7.88 -5.91 -4.09
C ARG A 32 -6.97 -5.61 -2.90
N GLU A 33 -5.67 -5.83 -3.07
CA GLU A 33 -4.70 -5.58 -2.02
C GLU A 33 -4.40 -4.08 -1.87
N ALA A 34 -4.40 -3.32 -2.97
CA ALA A 34 -4.31 -1.87 -2.94
C ALA A 34 -5.40 -1.23 -2.06
N VAL A 35 -6.66 -1.67 -2.22
CA VAL A 35 -7.79 -1.18 -1.40
C VAL A 35 -7.61 -1.50 0.08
N LYS A 36 -7.06 -2.67 0.43
CA LYS A 36 -6.73 -3.01 1.83
C LYS A 36 -5.71 -2.03 2.42
N TRP A 37 -4.68 -1.69 1.66
CA TRP A 37 -3.66 -0.75 2.11
C TRP A 37 -4.17 0.69 2.22
N PHE A 38 -5.01 1.14 1.28
CA PHE A 38 -5.67 2.45 1.40
C PHE A 38 -6.60 2.54 2.61
N ARG A 39 -7.35 1.46 2.91
CA ARG A 39 -8.20 1.41 4.11
C ARG A 39 -7.38 1.48 5.40
N ARG A 40 -6.22 0.82 5.45
CA ARG A 40 -5.29 0.92 6.59
C ARG A 40 -4.70 2.32 6.73
N ALA A 41 -4.31 2.96 5.62
CA ALA A 41 -3.73 4.29 5.62
C ALA A 41 -4.69 5.38 6.11
N ARG A 42 -6.00 5.21 5.87
CA ARG A 42 -7.03 6.16 6.31
C ARG A 42 -7.50 5.94 7.75
N GLY A 43 -7.18 4.78 8.34
CA GLY A 43 -7.63 4.39 9.68
C GLY A 43 -6.56 4.48 10.77
N ALA A 44 -5.34 4.91 10.43
CA ALA A 44 -4.21 5.16 11.33
C ALA A 44 -3.98 6.67 11.44
#